data_AF-A0A535WUD1-F1
#
_entry.id   AF-A0A535WUD1-F1
#
_cell.length_a   1.000
_cell.length_b   1.000
_cell.length_c   1.000
_cell.angle_alpha   90.00
_cell.angle_beta   90.00
_cell.angle_gamma   90.00
#
_symmetry.space_group_name_H-M   'P 1'
#
loop_
_entity.id
_entity.type
_entity.pdbx_description
1 polymer ?
#
loop_
_entity_poly.entity_id
_entity_poly.type
_entity_poly.pdbx_seq_one_letter_code
_entity_poly.pdbx_strand_id
1 'polypeptide(L)'
;MTRPSTTTDGLHAPALAFGDPRVMALLSALVLFTHVLEGFSNRQLVKLVARLWDQPYSSRQATYDLRRLRRKALITRMPHSHRYQLTPFGRRAAVLFTKAHTRVLAPGFALLDPLLPPDLSQRTPLARAWNQLDHALNDFVDRQLLAA
;
A
#
# COMPACT_ATOMS: atom_id res chain seq x y z
N MET A 1 6.16 -8.88 0.66
CA MET A 1 6.39 -7.40 0.65
C MET A 1 6.06 -6.74 1.99
N THR A 2 4.96 -7.14 2.65
CA THR A 2 4.44 -6.57 3.90
C THR A 2 5.13 -7.02 5.18
N ARG A 3 5.91 -8.10 5.14
CA ARG A 3 6.76 -8.55 6.26
C ARG A 3 8.21 -8.10 6.06
N PRO A 4 9.00 -7.93 7.14
CA PRO A 4 10.45 -7.80 7.02
C PRO A 4 11.01 -9.02 6.30
N SER A 5 12.06 -8.84 5.51
CA SER A 5 12.72 -9.97 4.85
C SER A 5 14.19 -9.65 4.64
N THR A 6 15.00 -10.66 4.40
CA THR A 6 16.40 -10.50 3.99
C THR A 6 16.48 -10.75 2.49
N THR A 7 17.28 -9.94 1.77
CA THR A 7 17.56 -10.20 0.35
C THR A 7 18.49 -11.40 0.21
N THR A 8 18.60 -11.97 -0.99
CA THR A 8 19.58 -13.04 -1.29
C THR A 8 21.01 -12.65 -0.90
N ASP A 9 21.35 -11.36 -1.03
CA ASP A 9 22.66 -10.80 -0.63
C ASP A 9 22.79 -10.50 0.88
N GLY A 10 21.90 -11.02 1.74
CA GLY A 10 21.97 -10.84 3.20
C GLY A 10 21.52 -9.47 3.72
N LEU A 11 21.03 -8.56 2.87
CA LEU A 11 20.61 -7.21 3.29
C LEU A 11 19.19 -7.19 3.84
N HIS A 12 18.99 -6.52 4.98
CA HIS A 12 17.66 -6.34 5.57
C HIS A 12 16.75 -5.47 4.66
N ALA A 13 15.55 -5.96 4.37
CA ALA A 13 14.49 -5.28 3.63
C ALA A 13 13.28 -4.98 4.55
N PRO A 14 13.12 -3.72 5.01
CA PRO A 14 12.00 -3.34 5.87
C PRO A 14 10.62 -3.59 5.22
N ALA A 15 9.64 -3.94 6.05
CA ALA A 15 8.27 -4.31 5.70
C ALA A 15 7.46 -3.16 5.08
N LEU A 16 6.99 -3.22 3.83
CA LEU A 16 6.08 -2.19 3.33
C LEU A 16 4.69 -2.37 3.95
N ALA A 17 4.41 -1.62 5.03
CA ALA A 17 3.16 -1.71 5.78
C ALA A 17 1.97 -1.36 4.89
N PHE A 18 1.09 -2.33 4.68
CA PHE A 18 -0.15 -2.10 3.96
C PHE A 18 -1.11 -1.27 4.83
N GLY A 19 -1.79 -0.29 4.24
CA GLY A 19 -2.63 0.65 4.97
C GLY A 19 -1.89 1.88 5.52
N ASP A 20 -0.56 1.88 5.59
CA ASP A 20 0.20 3.10 5.90
C ASP A 20 -0.03 4.15 4.79
N PRO A 21 -0.49 5.38 5.10
CA PRO A 21 -0.86 6.37 4.10
C PRO A 21 0.26 6.68 3.09
N ARG A 22 1.51 6.76 3.56
CA ARG A 22 2.67 7.02 2.71
C ARG A 22 2.97 5.82 1.81
N VAL A 23 2.92 4.60 2.33
CA VAL A 23 3.10 3.39 1.51
C VAL A 23 1.99 3.28 0.46
N MET A 24 0.75 3.62 0.79
CA MET A 24 -0.36 3.60 -0.16
C MET A 24 -0.21 4.66 -1.26
N ALA A 25 0.25 5.86 -0.92
CA ALA A 25 0.60 6.89 -1.90
C ALA A 25 1.79 6.44 -2.78
N LEU A 26 2.80 5.80 -2.20
CA LEU A 26 3.94 5.24 -2.91
C LEU A 26 3.51 4.16 -3.92
N LEU A 27 2.68 3.19 -3.50
CA LEU A 27 2.17 2.14 -4.38
C LEU A 27 1.27 2.71 -5.48
N SER A 28 0.45 3.71 -5.16
CA SER A 28 -0.37 4.44 -6.14
C SER A 28 0.50 5.15 -7.18
N ALA A 29 1.59 5.81 -6.76
CA ALA A 29 2.57 6.40 -7.68
C ALA A 29 3.21 5.35 -8.58
N LEU A 30 3.55 4.17 -8.06
CA LEU A 30 4.07 3.06 -8.86
C LEU A 30 3.08 2.59 -9.92
N VAL A 31 1.78 2.54 -9.62
CA VAL A 31 0.74 2.22 -10.61
C VAL A 31 0.77 3.21 -11.78
N LEU A 32 0.92 4.51 -11.50
CA LEU A 32 1.03 5.54 -12.56
C LEU A 32 2.28 5.36 -13.43
N PHE A 33 3.36 4.82 -12.88
CA PHE A 33 4.59 4.53 -13.63
C PHE A 33 4.56 3.21 -14.42
N THR A 34 3.51 2.40 -14.31
CA THR A 34 3.43 1.08 -15.00
C THR A 34 3.56 1.19 -16.52
N HIS A 35 3.13 2.31 -17.10
CA HIS A 35 3.16 2.57 -18.54
C HIS A 35 4.41 3.33 -19.00
N VAL A 36 5.30 3.72 -18.09
CA VAL A 36 6.50 4.50 -18.43
C VAL A 36 7.63 3.56 -18.82
N LEU A 37 7.81 3.36 -20.13
CA LEU A 37 8.79 2.42 -20.69
C LEU A 37 10.24 2.78 -20.34
N GLU A 38 10.56 4.08 -20.30
CA GLU A 38 11.88 4.58 -19.88
C GLU A 38 12.13 4.48 -18.37
N GLY A 39 11.17 3.98 -17.59
CA GLY A 39 11.22 4.03 -16.13
C GLY A 39 11.07 5.45 -15.56
N PHE A 40 11.23 5.57 -14.24
CA PHE A 40 11.03 6.81 -13.50
C PHE A 40 12.24 7.15 -12.61
N SER A 41 12.41 8.43 -12.31
CA SER A 41 13.48 8.97 -11.47
C SER A 41 13.01 9.25 -10.04
N ASN A 42 13.96 9.46 -9.13
CA ASN A 42 13.68 9.95 -7.78
C ASN A 42 12.84 11.24 -7.80
N ARG A 43 13.19 12.22 -8.64
CA ARG A 43 12.47 13.49 -8.75
C ARG A 43 11.02 13.31 -9.16
N GLN A 44 10.75 12.42 -10.12
CA GLN A 44 9.38 12.10 -10.54
C GLN A 44 8.60 11.39 -9.44
N LEU A 45 9.23 10.46 -8.71
CA LEU A 45 8.63 9.80 -7.56
C LEU A 45 8.27 10.83 -6.48
N VAL A 46 9.19 11.75 -6.16
CA VAL A 46 8.97 12.80 -5.18
C VAL A 46 7.74 13.63 -5.52
N LYS A 47 7.66 14.10 -6.77
CA LYS A 47 6.54 14.93 -7.24
C LYS A 47 5.19 14.22 -7.14
N LEU A 48 5.12 12.94 -7.54
CA LEU A 48 3.86 12.20 -7.51
C LEU A 48 3.44 11.82 -6.09
N VAL A 49 4.35 11.33 -5.26
CA VAL A 49 4.02 10.92 -3.89
C VAL A 49 3.61 12.11 -3.05
N ALA A 50 4.29 13.25 -3.15
CA ALA A 50 3.90 14.48 -2.46
C ALA A 50 2.45 14.90 -2.81
N ARG A 51 2.07 14.78 -4.08
CA ARG A 51 0.71 15.10 -4.55
C ARG A 51 -0.35 14.10 -4.06
N LEU A 52 -0.02 12.82 -4.00
CA LEU A 52 -0.96 11.76 -3.60
C LEU A 52 -1.13 11.66 -2.08
N TRP A 53 -0.10 12.00 -1.33
CA TRP A 53 -0.09 11.91 0.13
C TRP A 53 -0.46 13.23 0.83
N ASP A 54 -0.44 14.35 0.09
CA ASP A 54 -0.70 15.71 0.60
C ASP A 54 0.16 16.07 1.82
N GLN A 55 1.42 15.64 1.79
CA GLN A 55 2.40 15.83 2.85
C GLN A 55 3.79 16.06 2.25
N PRO A 56 4.72 16.74 2.97
CA PRO A 56 6.08 16.90 2.52
C PRO A 56 6.76 15.53 2.29
N TYR A 57 7.21 15.31 1.07
CA TYR A 57 7.93 14.09 0.69
C TYR A 57 9.26 14.45 0.03
N SER A 58 10.35 14.13 0.72
CA SER A 58 11.70 14.55 0.37
C SER A 58 12.43 13.56 -0.54
N SER A 59 13.44 14.04 -1.26
CA SER A 59 14.35 13.19 -2.04
C SER A 59 15.06 12.12 -1.19
N ARG A 60 15.34 12.41 0.08
CA ARG A 60 15.92 11.44 1.04
C ARG A 60 14.94 10.31 1.36
N GLN A 61 13.67 10.64 1.62
CA GLN A 61 12.61 9.63 1.78
C GLN A 61 12.43 8.82 0.51
N ALA A 62 12.38 9.46 -0.67
CA ALA A 62 12.30 8.76 -1.95
C ALA A 62 13.48 7.82 -2.19
N THR A 63 14.70 8.21 -1.83
CA THR A 63 15.90 7.36 -1.94
C THR A 63 15.77 6.12 -1.04
N TYR A 64 15.27 6.32 0.18
CA TYR A 64 15.02 5.23 1.13
C TYR A 64 13.95 4.27 0.59
N ASP A 65 12.83 4.80 0.10
CA ASP A 65 11.73 4.01 -0.46
C ASP A 65 12.16 3.27 -1.72
N LEU A 66 12.88 3.91 -2.66
CA LEU A 66 13.45 3.26 -3.83
C LEU A 66 14.36 2.08 -3.46
N ARG A 67 15.21 2.26 -2.44
CA ARG A 67 16.05 1.18 -1.93
C ARG A 67 15.21 0.03 -1.38
N ARG A 68 14.16 0.32 -0.62
CA ARG A 68 13.26 -0.68 -0.05
C ARG A 68 12.45 -1.41 -1.11
N LEU A 69 11.90 -0.68 -2.09
CA LEU A 69 11.19 -1.23 -3.25
C LEU A 69 12.09 -2.19 -4.04
N ARG A 70 13.36 -1.83 -4.27
CA ARG A 70 14.36 -2.72 -4.90
C ARG A 70 14.60 -3.98 -4.10
N ARG A 71 14.84 -3.85 -2.79
CA ARG A 71 15.05 -5.00 -1.90
C ARG A 71 13.84 -5.94 -1.84
N LYS A 72 12.63 -5.42 -2.07
CA LYS A 72 11.39 -6.20 -2.19
C LYS A 72 11.09 -6.67 -3.63
N ALA A 73 12.03 -6.50 -4.55
CA ALA A 73 11.92 -6.85 -5.97
C ALA A 73 10.71 -6.21 -6.69
N LEU A 74 10.18 -5.09 -6.18
CA LEU A 74 9.08 -4.36 -6.81
C LEU A 74 9.57 -3.51 -7.99
N ILE A 75 10.80 -3.02 -7.91
CA ILE A 75 11.45 -2.25 -8.98
C ILE A 75 12.87 -2.74 -9.18
N THR A 76 13.40 -2.49 -10.38
CA THR A 76 14.82 -2.64 -10.71
C THR A 76 15.39 -1.29 -11.12
N ARG A 77 16.69 -1.09 -10.91
CA ARG A 77 17.41 0.08 -11.44
C ARG A 77 17.82 -0.23 -12.87
N MET A 78 17.59 0.70 -13.79
CA MET A 78 18.04 0.57 -15.17
C MET A 78 19.57 0.74 -15.25
N PRO A 79 20.26 -0.03 -16.12
CA PRO A 79 21.70 0.11 -16.31
C PRO A 79 22.09 1.55 -16.66
N HIS A 80 23.26 1.99 -16.18
CA HIS A 80 23.87 3.27 -16.54
C HIS A 80 22.99 4.53 -16.32
N SER A 81 21.96 4.45 -15.46
CA SER A 81 21.07 5.59 -15.21
C SER A 81 20.59 5.65 -13.76
N HIS A 82 20.00 6.78 -13.37
CA HIS A 82 19.29 6.93 -12.09
C HIS A 82 17.78 6.67 -12.23
N ARG A 83 17.41 5.82 -13.20
CA ARG A 83 16.02 5.47 -13.49
C ARG A 83 15.69 4.08 -12.98
N TYR A 84 14.41 3.89 -12.67
CA TYR A 84 13.87 2.68 -12.09
C TYR A 84 12.67 2.21 -12.89
N GLN A 85 12.50 0.90 -13.03
CA GLN A 85 11.36 0.31 -13.72
C GLN A 85 10.68 -0.70 -12.80
N LEU A 86 9.35 -0.82 -12.91
CA LEU A 86 8.62 -1.85 -12.19
C LEU A 86 8.96 -3.23 -12.77
N THR A 87 9.18 -4.20 -11.89
CA THR A 87 9.24 -5.62 -12.27
C THR A 87 7.83 -6.14 -12.58
N PRO A 88 7.67 -7.29 -13.26
CA PRO A 88 6.36 -7.92 -13.42
C PRO A 88 5.65 -8.17 -12.08
N PHE A 89 6.40 -8.59 -11.05
CA PHE A 89 5.87 -8.73 -9.69
C PHE A 89 5.43 -7.38 -9.11
N GLY A 90 6.28 -6.35 -9.23
CA GLY A 90 5.99 -5.00 -8.76
C GLY A 90 4.74 -4.40 -9.37
N ARG A 91 4.51 -4.62 -10.68
CA ARG A 91 3.28 -4.18 -11.36
C ARG A 91 2.04 -4.82 -10.75
N ARG A 92 2.03 -6.15 -10.62
CA ARG A 92 0.90 -6.89 -10.04
C ARG A 92 0.65 -6.47 -8.58
N ALA A 93 1.71 -6.36 -7.79
CA ALA A 93 1.64 -5.94 -6.40
C ALA A 93 1.10 -4.52 -6.25
N ALA A 94 1.66 -3.54 -6.97
CA ALA A 94 1.22 -2.15 -6.90
C ALA A 94 -0.27 -2.01 -7.27
N VAL A 95 -0.71 -2.66 -8.35
CA VAL A 95 -2.12 -2.64 -8.78
C VAL A 95 -3.03 -3.31 -7.75
N LEU A 96 -2.68 -4.51 -7.27
CA LEU A 96 -3.49 -5.25 -6.31
C LEU A 96 -3.67 -4.45 -5.02
N PHE A 97 -2.57 -4.02 -4.41
CA PHE A 97 -2.61 -3.33 -3.11
C PHE A 97 -3.33 -1.98 -3.23
N THR A 98 -3.04 -1.21 -4.30
CA THR A 98 -3.72 0.07 -4.53
C THR A 98 -5.22 -0.11 -4.75
N LYS A 99 -5.64 -1.08 -5.58
CA LYS A 99 -7.07 -1.34 -5.83
C LYS A 99 -7.78 -1.88 -4.58
N ALA A 100 -7.16 -2.81 -3.85
CA ALA A 100 -7.72 -3.36 -2.62
C ALA A 100 -7.94 -2.23 -1.59
N HIS A 101 -6.95 -1.38 -1.39
CA HIS A 101 -7.08 -0.26 -0.47
C HIS A 101 -8.15 0.74 -0.93
N THR A 102 -8.08 1.22 -2.18
CA THR A 102 -8.95 2.32 -2.65
C THR A 102 -10.39 1.90 -2.89
N ARG A 103 -10.64 0.66 -3.31
CA ARG A 103 -11.99 0.20 -3.71
C ARG A 103 -12.68 -0.67 -2.68
N VAL A 104 -11.93 -1.30 -1.78
CA VAL A 104 -12.50 -2.26 -0.82
C VAL A 104 -12.34 -1.73 0.59
N LEU A 105 -11.11 -1.44 1.02
CA LEU A 105 -10.84 -1.08 2.42
C LEU A 105 -11.26 0.34 2.77
N ALA A 106 -10.82 1.35 2.01
CA ALA A 106 -11.18 2.74 2.29
C ALA A 106 -12.71 2.97 2.33
N PRO A 107 -13.51 2.52 1.35
CA PRO A 107 -14.96 2.67 1.43
C PRO A 107 -15.58 1.74 2.48
N GLY A 108 -15.04 0.52 2.67
CA GLY A 108 -15.51 -0.39 3.72
C GLY A 108 -15.36 0.22 5.11
N PHE A 109 -14.19 0.77 5.43
CA PHE A 109 -13.93 1.44 6.69
C PHE A 109 -14.75 2.72 6.86
N ALA A 110 -14.98 3.49 5.79
CA ALA A 110 -15.87 4.64 5.86
C ALA A 110 -17.32 4.25 6.23
N LEU A 111 -17.77 3.05 5.86
CA LEU A 111 -19.08 2.51 6.23
C LEU A 111 -19.11 1.94 7.66
N LEU A 112 -17.96 1.64 8.24
CA LEU A 112 -17.79 1.18 9.62
C LEU A 112 -17.48 2.33 10.59
N ASP A 113 -17.46 3.58 10.13
CA ASP A 113 -17.19 4.73 10.99
C ASP A 113 -18.24 4.82 12.11
N PRO A 114 -17.86 4.75 13.39
CA PRO A 114 -18.80 4.84 14.52
C PRO A 114 -19.57 6.16 14.56
N LEU A 115 -19.05 7.21 13.92
CA LEU A 115 -19.71 8.52 13.80
C LEU A 115 -20.77 8.55 12.70
N LEU A 116 -20.85 7.51 11.86
CA LEU A 116 -21.85 7.41 10.82
C LEU A 116 -23.21 7.08 11.44
N PRO A 117 -24.27 7.88 11.18
CA PRO A 117 -25.61 7.59 11.67
C PRO A 117 -26.04 6.13 11.37
N PRO A 118 -26.68 5.41 12.32
CA PRO A 118 -27.07 4.01 12.13
C PRO A 118 -27.92 3.78 10.88
N ASP A 119 -28.76 4.77 10.56
CA ASP A 119 -29.64 4.75 9.38
C ASP A 119 -28.85 4.78 8.07
N LEU A 120 -27.61 5.29 8.07
CA LEU A 120 -26.71 5.35 6.91
C LEU A 120 -25.78 4.15 6.85
N SER A 121 -25.31 3.65 8.00
CA SER A 121 -24.42 2.49 8.07
C SER A 121 -25.12 1.16 7.72
N GLN A 122 -26.46 1.10 7.79
CA GLN A 122 -27.22 -0.10 7.40
C GLN A 122 -27.93 0.01 6.04
N ARG A 123 -27.84 1.16 5.37
CA ARG A 123 -28.60 1.45 4.14
C ARG A 123 -28.22 0.61 2.93
N THR A 124 -26.99 0.07 2.89
CA THR A 124 -26.53 -0.70 1.74
C THR A 124 -26.26 -2.17 2.11
N PRO A 125 -26.49 -3.11 1.19
CA PRO A 125 -26.09 -4.51 1.40
C PRO A 125 -24.61 -4.67 1.73
N LEU A 126 -23.76 -3.84 1.12
CA LEU A 126 -22.32 -3.84 1.37
C LEU A 126 -21.98 -3.44 2.81
N ALA A 127 -22.59 -2.38 3.33
CA ALA A 127 -22.34 -1.92 4.70
C ALA A 127 -22.80 -2.95 5.75
N ARG A 128 -23.94 -3.61 5.52
CA ARG A 128 -24.40 -4.72 6.37
C ARG A 128 -23.42 -5.89 6.35
N ALA A 129 -22.93 -6.28 5.18
CA ALA A 129 -21.94 -7.35 5.06
C ALA A 129 -20.61 -7.01 5.75
N TRP A 130 -20.15 -5.76 5.65
CA TRP A 130 -18.96 -5.29 6.37
C TRP A 130 -19.12 -5.33 7.88
N ASN A 131 -20.24 -4.84 8.42
CA ASN A 131 -20.53 -4.90 9.86
C ASN A 131 -20.59 -6.35 10.36
N GLN A 132 -21.23 -7.24 9.60
CA GLN A 132 -21.29 -8.66 9.95
C GLN A 132 -19.91 -9.31 9.97
N LEU A 133 -19.05 -8.97 9.00
CA LEU A 133 -17.66 -9.43 8.97
C LEU A 133 -16.88 -8.91 10.18
N ASP A 134 -17.01 -7.63 10.52
CA ASP A 134 -16.31 -7.01 11.65
C ASP A 134 -16.68 -7.67 12.98
N HIS A 135 -17.99 -7.85 13.24
CA HIS A 135 -18.46 -8.59 14.42
C HIS A 135 -17.93 -10.02 14.46
N ALA A 136 -18.00 -10.77 13.36
CA ALA A 136 -17.52 -12.14 13.31
C ALA A 136 -15.99 -12.24 13.53
N LEU A 137 -15.22 -11.25 13.05
CA LEU A 137 -13.78 -11.17 13.28
C LEU A 137 -13.47 -10.87 14.75
N ASN A 138 -14.15 -9.90 15.36
CA ASN A 138 -13.97 -9.57 16.77
C ASN A 138 -14.29 -10.78 17.65
N ASP A 139 -15.43 -11.44 17.42
CA ASP A 139 -15.81 -12.66 18.13
C ASP A 139 -14.77 -13.79 17.99
N PHE A 140 -14.12 -13.90 16.83
CA PHE A 140 -13.07 -14.89 16.59
C PHE A 140 -11.79 -14.56 17.36
N VAL A 141 -11.35 -13.30 17.29
CA VAL A 141 -10.14 -12.82 17.98
C VAL A 141 -10.30 -12.95 19.49
N ASP A 142 -11.43 -12.51 20.04
CA ASP A 142 -11.71 -12.60 21.48
C ASP A 142 -11.72 -14.05 21.96
N ARG A 143 -12.32 -14.96 21.17
CA ARG A 143 -12.31 -16.40 21.49
C ARG A 143 -10.91 -17.02 21.45
N GLN A 144 -10.04 -16.61 20.52
CA GLN A 144 -8.67 -17.11 20.48
C GLN A 144 -7.79 -16.54 21.60
N LEU A 145 -8.02 -15.29 22.01
CA LEU A 145 -7.32 -14.66 23.13
C LEU A 145 -7.76 -15.23 24.49
N LEU A 146 -9.02 -15.67 24.63
CA LEU A 146 -9.51 -16.36 25.84
C LEU A 146 -9.01 -17.81 25.96
N ALA A 147 -8.46 -18.39 24.89
CA ALA A 147 -7.95 -19.76 24.84
C ALA A 147 -6.42 -19.88 24.98
N ALA A 148 -5.72 -18.76 25.21
CA ALA A 148 -4.27 -18.65 25.38
C ALA A 148 -3.92 -18.19 26.80
#